data_AF-A0A9E2FPZ6-F1
#
_entry.id   AF-A0A9E2FPZ6-F1
#
_cell.length_a   1.000
_cell.length_b   1.000
_cell.length_c   1.000
_cell.angle_alpha   90.00
_cell.angle_beta   90.00
_cell.angle_gamma   90.00
#
_symmetry.space_group_name_H-M   'P 1'
#
loop_
_entity.id
_entity.type
_entity.pdbx_description
1 polymer ?
#
loop_
_entity_poly.entity_id
_entity_poly.type
_entity_poly.pdbx_seq_one_letter_code
_entity_poly.pdbx_strand_id
1 'polypeptide(L)'
;MSEESILGSKIKGLYKSLCQSEWNATMTGVMVALFSILIMAWWRPWGAVGAIRNWGDWIMYGITSLIGSDAGIFGYYVDAPGSILTNTGSVIGIGFVGGAFVSACLGNDFAIRIPPVLEICKALVAGVFMGIGAALAGGCNVGGFYNAIGNLSAHGFAMWAGLVIGVIGGLKYIYWEMEHISWGSGGAKTIEFPKGLNFLLGIVAIVALIAGTYMYSGNEDSDYIASLGGLMLIASAIGYSMQRGRWCMIQGFREPHMTGNCTMAKSVALSIFIVALGAAVLKYGVPVRLDGDPVLAPMNYVRGTFGWGGVVGGIVFGLGAMLAGGCGTGTLWRVGEGQVKLWIVVPIFGITNSIMTAWFNDMEFEADGVLGKYVYLPDVMGYGGSLFLIAAFLLFWYITVDWNEESNKLIVEM
;
A
#
# COMPACT_ATOMS: atom_id res chain seq x y z
N MET A 1 24.77 37.58 19.49
CA MET A 1 24.26 36.60 18.51
C MET A 1 22.99 37.19 17.93
N SER A 2 22.99 37.65 16.67
CA SER A 2 21.84 38.36 16.08
C SER A 2 20.65 37.41 15.86
N GLU A 3 19.43 37.93 15.93
CA GLU A 3 18.19 37.16 15.75
C GLU A 3 18.13 36.42 14.41
N GLU A 4 18.74 36.96 13.35
CA GLU A 4 18.88 36.29 12.05
C GLU A 4 19.65 34.94 12.14
N SER A 5 20.65 34.86 13.02
CA SER A 5 21.41 33.61 13.24
C SER A 5 20.57 32.55 13.96
N ILE A 6 19.59 32.96 14.77
CA ILE A 6 18.71 32.05 15.51
C ILE A 6 17.62 31.53 14.57
N LEU A 7 16.98 32.42 13.79
CA LEU A 7 15.95 32.03 12.82
C LEU A 7 16.50 31.07 11.77
N GLY A 8 17.68 31.36 11.19
CA GLY A 8 18.32 30.47 10.23
C GLY A 8 18.67 29.09 10.83
N SER A 9 19.09 29.04 12.09
CA SER A 9 19.34 27.78 12.81
C SER A 9 18.05 26.98 13.01
N LYS A 10 16.95 27.65 13.40
CA LYS A 10 15.64 27.01 13.55
C LYS A 10 15.08 26.47 12.24
N ILE A 11 15.20 27.21 11.13
CA ILE A 11 14.78 26.75 9.80
C ILE A 11 15.58 25.51 9.37
N LYS A 12 16.91 25.52 9.55
CA LYS A 12 17.75 24.35 9.27
C LYS A 12 17.40 23.16 10.16
N GLY A 13 17.08 23.41 11.44
CA GLY A 13 16.63 22.38 12.38
C GLY A 13 15.30 21.76 11.95
N LEU A 14 14.33 22.58 11.53
CA LEU A 14 13.04 22.11 11.01
C LEU A 14 13.21 21.31 9.72
N TYR A 15 14.02 21.80 8.79
CA TYR A 15 14.32 21.08 7.55
C TYR A 15 14.98 19.73 7.84
N LYS A 16 15.94 19.70 8.78
CA LYS A 16 16.57 18.44 9.19
C LYS A 16 15.55 17.47 9.78
N SER A 17 14.67 17.96 10.66
CA SER A 17 13.64 17.13 11.31
C SER A 17 12.61 16.57 10.32
N LEU A 18 12.08 17.42 9.44
CA LEU A 18 11.04 17.04 8.49
C LEU A 18 11.59 16.21 7.33
N CYS A 19 12.69 16.66 6.74
CA CYS A 19 13.18 16.15 5.47
C CYS A 19 14.39 15.24 5.58
N GLN A 20 15.22 15.29 6.63
CA GLN A 20 16.49 14.52 6.68
C GLN A 20 16.52 13.40 7.71
N SER A 21 15.90 13.56 8.88
CA SER A 21 15.83 12.50 9.89
C SER A 21 14.73 11.49 9.58
N GLU A 22 14.99 10.23 9.92
CA GLU A 22 13.98 9.19 9.91
C GLU A 22 12.97 9.42 11.03
N TRP A 23 11.68 9.32 10.69
CA TRP A 23 10.61 9.52 11.68
C TRP A 23 10.43 8.27 12.52
N ASN A 24 10.04 8.46 13.78
CA ASN A 24 9.69 7.34 14.65
C ASN A 24 8.49 6.58 14.05
N ALA A 25 8.59 5.25 14.01
CA ALA A 25 7.56 4.36 13.48
C ALA A 25 6.16 4.66 14.03
N THR A 26 6.03 4.94 15.33
CA THR A 26 4.74 5.24 15.97
C THR A 26 4.18 6.56 15.47
N MET A 27 5.01 7.59 15.37
CA MET A 27 4.59 8.90 14.83
C MET A 27 4.13 8.77 13.37
N THR A 28 4.88 8.02 12.55
CA THR A 28 4.46 7.74 11.17
C THR A 28 3.16 6.94 11.12
N GLY A 29 2.99 5.93 11.98
CA GLY A 29 1.76 5.15 12.06
C GLY A 29 0.52 5.99 12.40
N VAL A 30 0.66 6.95 13.32
CA VAL A 30 -0.40 7.91 13.68
C VAL A 30 -0.69 8.87 12.52
N MET A 31 0.34 9.40 11.85
CA MET A 31 0.16 10.28 10.69
C MET A 31 -0.53 9.55 9.53
N VAL A 32 -0.11 8.30 9.24
CA VAL A 32 -0.75 7.46 8.23
C VAL A 32 -2.20 7.18 8.60
N ALA A 33 -2.52 6.90 9.87
CA ALA A 33 -3.89 6.70 10.31
C ALA A 33 -4.74 7.97 10.12
N LEU A 34 -4.22 9.12 10.54
CA LEU A 34 -4.89 10.41 10.37
C LEU A 34 -5.19 10.70 8.90
N PHE A 35 -4.20 10.60 8.02
CA PHE A 35 -4.41 10.81 6.59
C PHE A 35 -5.31 9.75 5.95
N SER A 36 -5.32 8.51 6.47
CA SER A 36 -6.24 7.46 6.04
C SER A 36 -7.70 7.80 6.39
N ILE A 37 -7.94 8.43 7.54
CA ILE A 37 -9.26 8.91 7.93
C ILE A 37 -9.65 10.13 7.08
N LEU A 38 -8.72 11.07 6.85
CA LEU A 38 -8.98 12.27 6.04
C LEU A 38 -9.32 11.91 4.58
N ILE A 39 -8.56 11.00 3.96
CA ILE A 39 -8.83 10.60 2.57
C ILE A 39 -10.15 9.81 2.45
N MET A 40 -10.49 9.04 3.48
CA MET A 40 -11.78 8.36 3.59
C MET A 40 -12.93 9.36 3.73
N ALA A 41 -12.79 10.34 4.61
CA ALA A 41 -13.77 11.42 4.78
C ALA A 41 -13.93 12.28 3.51
N TRP A 42 -12.87 12.39 2.72
CA TRP A 42 -12.87 13.15 1.48
C TRP A 42 -13.68 12.48 0.37
N TRP A 43 -13.39 11.20 0.08
CA TRP A 43 -14.08 10.47 -0.99
C TRP A 43 -14.11 8.95 -0.80
N ARG A 44 -12.94 8.32 -0.58
CA ARG A 44 -12.83 6.87 -0.47
C ARG A 44 -11.58 6.46 0.30
N PRO A 45 -11.55 5.27 0.93
CA PRO A 45 -10.32 4.74 1.50
C PRO A 45 -9.25 4.54 0.40
N TRP A 46 -8.01 4.79 0.76
CA TRP A 46 -6.86 4.67 -0.14
C TRP A 46 -6.42 3.22 -0.31
N GLY A 47 -5.61 2.94 -1.34
CA GLY A 47 -4.97 1.64 -1.48
C GLY A 47 -4.15 1.53 -2.76
N ALA A 48 -3.05 0.78 -2.68
CA ALA A 48 -2.11 0.66 -3.80
C ALA A 48 -2.64 -0.16 -4.97
N VAL A 49 -3.46 -1.20 -4.71
CA VAL A 49 -3.91 -2.13 -5.77
C VAL A 49 -4.76 -1.42 -6.81
N GLY A 50 -5.59 -0.46 -6.42
CA GLY A 50 -6.43 0.28 -7.37
C GLY A 50 -5.59 1.00 -8.44
N ALA A 51 -4.50 1.66 -8.02
CA ALA A 51 -3.56 2.31 -8.95
C ALA A 51 -2.84 1.28 -9.82
N ILE A 52 -2.23 0.28 -9.18
CA ILE A 52 -1.38 -0.71 -9.83
C ILE A 52 -2.19 -1.54 -10.84
N ARG A 53 -3.44 -1.89 -10.50
CA ARG A 53 -4.37 -2.58 -11.40
C ARG A 53 -4.73 -1.69 -12.59
N ASN A 54 -5.09 -0.42 -12.37
CA ASN A 54 -5.43 0.47 -13.49
C ASN A 54 -4.25 0.67 -14.46
N TRP A 55 -3.03 0.78 -13.95
CA TRP A 55 -1.84 0.82 -14.81
C TRP A 55 -1.62 -0.51 -15.54
N GLY A 56 -1.90 -1.63 -14.89
CA GLY A 56 -1.92 -2.96 -15.51
C GLY A 56 -2.97 -3.09 -16.62
N ASP A 57 -4.18 -2.59 -16.39
CA ASP A 57 -5.28 -2.58 -17.38
C ASP A 57 -4.85 -1.79 -18.63
N TRP A 58 -4.19 -0.64 -18.46
CA TRP A 58 -3.66 0.15 -19.57
C TRP A 58 -2.53 -0.56 -20.33
N ILE A 59 -1.64 -1.28 -19.64
CA ILE A 59 -0.61 -2.08 -20.29
C ILE A 59 -1.26 -3.20 -21.11
N MET A 60 -2.23 -3.91 -20.55
CA MET A 60 -2.94 -4.98 -21.23
C MET A 60 -3.75 -4.47 -22.42
N TYR A 61 -4.49 -3.37 -22.26
CA TYR A 61 -5.19 -2.69 -23.36
C TYR A 61 -4.25 -2.29 -24.50
N GLY A 62 -3.08 -1.75 -24.17
CA GLY A 62 -2.04 -1.41 -25.16
C GLY A 62 -1.51 -2.63 -25.91
N ILE A 63 -1.29 -3.76 -25.21
CA ILE A 63 -0.88 -5.02 -25.83
C ILE A 63 -1.99 -5.59 -26.71
N THR A 64 -3.24 -5.61 -26.23
CA THR A 64 -4.42 -6.06 -26.98
C THR A 64 -4.61 -5.25 -28.26
N SER A 65 -4.42 -3.93 -28.20
CA SER A 65 -4.51 -3.04 -29.37
C SER A 65 -3.47 -3.35 -30.45
N LEU A 66 -2.33 -3.96 -30.09
CA LEU A 66 -1.25 -4.32 -31.01
C LEU A 66 -1.38 -5.74 -31.58
N ILE A 67 -1.85 -6.68 -30.76
CA ILE A 67 -1.85 -8.12 -31.08
C ILE A 67 -3.24 -8.61 -31.55
N GLY A 68 -4.29 -7.85 -31.27
CA GLY A 68 -5.69 -8.20 -31.55
C GLY A 68 -6.37 -8.85 -30.33
N SER A 69 -7.69 -8.70 -30.24
CA SER A 69 -8.52 -9.22 -29.14
C SER A 69 -9.06 -10.64 -29.37
N ASP A 70 -8.70 -11.28 -30.49
CA ASP A 70 -9.32 -12.52 -30.96
C ASP A 70 -8.92 -13.77 -30.17
N ALA A 71 -8.06 -13.65 -29.14
CA ALA A 71 -7.55 -14.79 -28.38
C ALA A 71 -7.49 -14.56 -26.85
N GLY A 72 -8.20 -15.42 -26.11
CA GLY A 72 -7.98 -15.68 -24.68
C GLY A 72 -8.07 -14.45 -23.77
N ILE A 73 -7.06 -14.28 -22.91
CA ILE A 73 -7.00 -13.23 -21.88
C ILE A 73 -7.07 -11.79 -22.42
N PHE A 74 -6.79 -11.57 -23.71
CA PHE A 74 -6.84 -10.25 -24.33
C PHE A 74 -8.27 -9.80 -24.65
N GLY A 75 -9.22 -10.74 -24.73
CA GLY A 75 -10.64 -10.45 -24.90
C GLY A 75 -11.26 -9.66 -23.74
N TYR A 76 -10.60 -9.62 -22.58
CA TYR A 76 -11.02 -8.80 -21.44
C TYR A 76 -10.70 -7.30 -21.60
N TYR A 77 -9.89 -6.92 -22.58
CA TYR A 77 -9.34 -5.56 -22.72
C TYR A 77 -9.67 -4.93 -24.07
N VAL A 78 -10.92 -5.12 -24.54
CA VAL A 78 -11.42 -4.51 -25.79
C VAL A 78 -11.71 -3.03 -25.58
N ASP A 79 -12.27 -2.68 -24.42
CA ASP A 79 -12.63 -1.31 -24.07
C ASP A 79 -11.49 -0.59 -23.36
N ALA A 80 -11.35 0.71 -23.65
CA ALA A 80 -10.38 1.54 -22.98
C ALA A 80 -10.69 1.63 -21.47
N PRO A 81 -9.73 1.31 -20.59
CA PRO A 81 -9.93 1.43 -19.16
C PRO A 81 -10.05 2.89 -18.75
N GLY A 82 -10.61 3.14 -17.56
CA GLY A 82 -10.69 4.50 -17.00
C GLY A 82 -9.32 5.20 -17.05
N SER A 83 -9.31 6.46 -17.52
CA SER A 83 -8.07 7.21 -17.74
C SER A 83 -7.22 7.28 -16.48
N ILE A 84 -5.90 7.19 -16.65
CA ILE A 84 -4.90 7.23 -15.57
C ILE A 84 -5.05 8.49 -14.70
N LEU A 85 -5.53 9.60 -15.28
CA LEU A 85 -5.70 10.89 -14.59
C LEU A 85 -7.10 11.08 -14.00
N THR A 86 -8.10 10.30 -14.40
CA THR A 86 -9.47 10.45 -13.87
C THR A 86 -9.89 9.27 -13.01
N ASN A 87 -9.17 8.14 -13.05
CA ASN A 87 -9.40 7.01 -12.18
C ASN A 87 -8.93 7.34 -10.75
N THR A 88 -9.86 7.36 -9.78
CA THR A 88 -9.53 7.66 -8.37
C THR A 88 -8.38 6.82 -7.81
N GLY A 89 -8.30 5.53 -8.17
CA GLY A 89 -7.23 4.65 -7.71
C GLY A 89 -5.87 5.08 -8.24
N SER A 90 -5.78 5.35 -9.55
CA SER A 90 -4.56 5.83 -10.19
C SER A 90 -4.11 7.19 -9.66
N VAL A 91 -5.02 8.15 -9.47
CA VAL A 91 -4.70 9.48 -8.91
C VAL A 91 -4.14 9.36 -7.49
N ILE A 92 -4.72 8.49 -6.64
CA ILE A 92 -4.16 8.18 -5.32
C ILE A 92 -2.75 7.59 -5.46
N GLY A 93 -2.53 6.68 -6.40
CA GLY A 93 -1.21 6.10 -6.66
C GLY A 93 -0.17 7.13 -7.11
N ILE A 94 -0.53 8.03 -8.03
CA ILE A 94 0.33 9.10 -8.53
C ILE A 94 0.69 10.06 -7.40
N GLY A 95 -0.31 10.52 -6.63
CA GLY A 95 -0.09 11.35 -5.45
C GLY A 95 0.84 10.66 -4.46
N PHE A 96 0.58 9.39 -4.14
CA PHE A 96 1.40 8.60 -3.21
C PHE A 96 2.86 8.48 -3.67
N VAL A 97 3.11 8.11 -4.93
CA VAL A 97 4.47 8.01 -5.49
C VAL A 97 5.13 9.37 -5.53
N GLY A 98 4.40 10.41 -5.94
CA GLY A 98 4.89 11.79 -5.99
C GLY A 98 5.29 12.32 -4.61
N GLY A 99 4.47 12.09 -3.59
CA GLY A 99 4.77 12.45 -2.21
C GLY A 99 5.99 11.72 -1.65
N ALA A 100 6.13 10.42 -1.96
CA ALA A 100 7.33 9.66 -1.61
C ALA A 100 8.58 10.17 -2.34
N PHE A 101 8.46 10.52 -3.62
CA PHE A 101 9.56 11.09 -4.43
C PHE A 101 10.00 12.45 -3.89
N VAL A 102 9.06 13.34 -3.54
CA VAL A 102 9.36 14.62 -2.86
C VAL A 102 10.16 14.37 -1.59
N SER A 103 9.71 13.42 -0.78
CA SER A 103 10.34 13.05 0.48
C SER A 103 11.78 12.53 0.29
N ALA A 104 11.97 11.63 -0.67
CA ALA A 104 13.28 11.06 -1.01
C ALA A 104 14.25 12.11 -1.56
N CYS A 105 13.76 13.01 -2.41
CA CYS A 105 14.55 14.10 -3.00
C CYS A 105 14.99 15.13 -1.95
N LEU A 106 14.07 15.61 -1.10
CA LEU A 106 14.39 16.56 -0.04
C LEU A 106 15.29 15.96 1.05
N GLY A 107 15.17 14.64 1.29
CA GLY A 107 16.04 13.90 2.20
C GLY A 107 17.41 13.54 1.64
N ASN A 108 17.62 13.67 0.33
CA ASN A 108 18.77 13.10 -0.39
C ASN A 108 18.85 11.56 -0.32
N ASP A 109 17.70 10.89 -0.16
CA ASP A 109 17.58 9.43 -0.19
C ASP A 109 17.35 8.91 -1.62
N PHE A 110 17.04 9.78 -2.58
CA PHE A 110 16.82 9.43 -3.98
C PHE A 110 18.14 9.01 -4.67
N ALA A 111 18.16 7.77 -5.16
CA ALA A 111 19.25 7.21 -5.94
C ALA A 111 18.74 6.03 -6.79
N ILE A 112 19.24 5.91 -8.02
CA ILE A 112 18.87 4.77 -8.88
C ILE A 112 19.67 3.56 -8.42
N ARG A 113 18.98 2.59 -7.83
CA ARG A 113 19.56 1.35 -7.27
C ARG A 113 19.22 0.18 -8.19
N ILE A 114 20.20 -0.24 -8.99
CA ILE A 114 20.10 -1.37 -9.91
C ILE A 114 20.42 -2.65 -9.12
N PRO A 115 19.46 -3.57 -8.98
CA PRO A 115 19.67 -4.83 -8.29
C PRO A 115 20.50 -5.81 -9.14
N PRO A 116 21.12 -6.83 -8.53
CA PRO A 116 21.80 -7.88 -9.27
C PRO A 116 20.79 -8.80 -10.00
N VAL A 117 21.26 -9.61 -10.94
CA VAL A 117 20.39 -10.37 -11.87
C VAL A 117 19.42 -11.32 -11.15
N LEU A 118 19.87 -11.98 -10.08
CA LEU A 118 19.02 -12.88 -9.31
C LEU A 118 17.82 -12.15 -8.70
N GLU A 119 18.04 -10.92 -8.22
CA GLU A 119 17.00 -10.06 -7.66
C GLU A 119 16.03 -9.53 -8.72
N ILE A 120 16.48 -9.40 -9.98
CA ILE A 120 15.61 -9.10 -11.13
C ILE A 120 14.68 -10.28 -11.42
N CYS A 121 15.21 -11.51 -11.46
CA CYS A 121 14.38 -12.72 -11.61
C CYS A 121 13.37 -12.84 -10.47
N LYS A 122 13.80 -12.61 -9.22
CA LYS A 122 12.90 -12.56 -8.06
C LYS A 122 11.84 -11.48 -8.18
N ALA A 123 12.16 -10.30 -8.74
CA ALA A 123 11.18 -9.24 -8.95
C ALA A 123 10.02 -9.68 -9.86
N LEU A 124 10.33 -10.43 -10.93
CA LEU A 124 9.31 -10.96 -11.84
C LEU A 124 8.39 -11.95 -11.13
N VAL A 125 8.96 -12.94 -10.45
CA VAL A 125 8.20 -13.96 -9.70
C VAL A 125 7.37 -13.31 -8.58
N ALA A 126 7.96 -12.36 -7.85
CA ALA A 126 7.31 -11.63 -6.79
C ALA A 126 6.09 -10.83 -7.30
N GLY A 127 6.23 -10.15 -8.45
CA GLY A 127 5.12 -9.43 -9.08
C GLY A 127 3.94 -10.34 -9.41
N VAL A 128 4.21 -11.54 -9.94
CA VAL A 128 3.16 -12.53 -10.25
C VAL A 128 2.44 -12.98 -8.98
N PHE A 129 3.18 -13.40 -7.95
CA PHE A 129 2.58 -13.83 -6.68
C PHE A 129 1.81 -12.70 -5.98
N MET A 130 2.34 -11.47 -5.97
CA MET A 130 1.63 -10.32 -5.43
C MET A 130 0.33 -10.05 -6.22
N GLY A 131 0.34 -10.21 -7.54
CA GLY A 131 -0.85 -10.01 -8.39
C GLY A 131 -1.96 -11.02 -8.11
N ILE A 132 -1.61 -12.30 -8.14
CA ILE A 132 -2.53 -13.41 -7.85
C ILE A 132 -3.07 -13.29 -6.42
N GLY A 133 -2.18 -13.12 -5.43
CA GLY A 133 -2.55 -13.04 -4.03
C GLY A 133 -3.45 -11.84 -3.73
N ALA A 134 -3.18 -10.68 -4.33
CA ALA A 134 -4.01 -9.49 -4.15
C ALA A 134 -5.40 -9.64 -4.79
N ALA A 135 -5.51 -10.35 -5.92
CA ALA A 135 -6.81 -10.61 -6.55
C ALA A 135 -7.65 -11.57 -5.68
N LEU A 136 -7.04 -12.66 -5.19
CA LEU A 136 -7.69 -13.65 -4.31
C LEU A 136 -8.13 -13.06 -2.96
N ALA A 137 -7.27 -12.23 -2.35
CA ALA A 137 -7.57 -11.64 -1.05
C ALA A 137 -8.51 -10.43 -1.14
N GLY A 138 -8.75 -9.89 -2.35
CA GLY A 138 -9.52 -8.67 -2.54
C GLY A 138 -8.73 -7.38 -2.23
N GLY A 139 -7.41 -7.47 -2.08
CA GLY A 139 -6.51 -6.34 -1.86
C GLY A 139 -5.10 -6.78 -1.49
N CYS A 140 -4.17 -5.83 -1.42
CA CYS A 140 -2.84 -6.03 -0.83
C CYS A 140 -2.88 -5.85 0.69
N ASN A 141 -1.76 -5.94 1.40
CA ASN A 141 -1.69 -5.71 2.85
C ASN A 141 -2.35 -4.40 3.33
N VAL A 142 -2.35 -3.36 2.48
CA VAL A 142 -3.01 -2.10 2.81
C VAL A 142 -4.51 -2.20 2.55
N GLY A 143 -4.93 -2.72 1.41
CA GLY A 143 -6.34 -2.81 1.05
C GLY A 143 -7.08 -3.92 1.80
N GLY A 144 -6.61 -5.15 1.65
CA GLY A 144 -7.26 -6.37 2.14
C GLY A 144 -6.93 -6.73 3.59
N PHE A 145 -6.02 -6.01 4.26
CA PHE A 145 -5.77 -6.17 5.70
C PHE A 145 -5.96 -4.85 6.46
N TYR A 146 -5.09 -3.85 6.27
CA TYR A 146 -5.12 -2.61 7.05
C TYR A 146 -6.43 -1.83 6.90
N ASN A 147 -6.82 -1.50 5.67
CA ASN A 147 -8.08 -0.80 5.38
C ASN A 147 -9.29 -1.72 5.49
N ALA A 148 -9.14 -3.03 5.32
CA ALA A 148 -10.21 -3.99 5.55
C ALA A 148 -10.65 -4.00 7.02
N ILE A 149 -9.72 -4.22 7.95
CA ILE A 149 -9.99 -4.18 9.39
C ILE A 149 -10.36 -2.76 9.81
N GLY A 150 -9.65 -1.75 9.30
CA GLY A 150 -9.95 -0.34 9.54
C GLY A 150 -11.36 0.06 9.07
N ASN A 151 -11.89 -0.53 8.01
CA ASN A 151 -13.27 -0.32 7.55
C ASN A 151 -14.28 -1.31 8.13
N LEU A 152 -13.93 -2.02 9.21
CA LEU A 152 -14.79 -2.95 9.95
C LEU A 152 -15.21 -4.19 9.15
N SER A 153 -14.38 -4.65 8.22
CA SER A 153 -14.62 -5.86 7.43
C SER A 153 -13.91 -7.09 8.00
N ALA A 154 -14.60 -8.23 8.04
CA ALA A 154 -14.05 -9.46 8.60
C ALA A 154 -12.99 -10.12 7.70
N HIS A 155 -13.01 -9.90 6.37
CA HIS A 155 -12.03 -10.50 5.45
C HIS A 155 -10.58 -10.08 5.78
N GLY A 156 -10.40 -8.94 6.45
CA GLY A 156 -9.10 -8.49 6.93
C GLY A 156 -8.41 -9.46 7.89
N PHE A 157 -9.18 -10.16 8.75
CA PHE A 157 -8.62 -11.17 9.65
C PHE A 157 -8.17 -12.42 8.89
N ALA A 158 -8.94 -12.83 7.88
CA ALA A 158 -8.58 -13.97 7.03
C ALA A 158 -7.29 -13.69 6.27
N MET A 159 -7.15 -12.50 5.67
CA MET A 159 -5.92 -12.08 5.01
C MET A 159 -4.75 -12.01 5.99
N TRP A 160 -4.95 -11.47 7.21
CA TRP A 160 -3.90 -11.42 8.23
C TRP A 160 -3.33 -12.82 8.54
N ALA A 161 -4.19 -13.81 8.75
CA ALA A 161 -3.76 -15.18 9.02
C ALA A 161 -2.93 -15.75 7.86
N GLY A 162 -3.38 -15.51 6.62
CA GLY A 162 -2.64 -15.90 5.43
C GLY A 162 -1.28 -15.19 5.30
N LEU A 163 -1.24 -13.89 5.60
CA LEU A 163 -0.02 -13.09 5.53
C LEU A 163 1.06 -13.56 6.50
N VAL A 164 0.69 -13.92 7.73
CA VAL A 164 1.64 -14.47 8.71
C VAL A 164 2.29 -15.74 8.14
N ILE A 165 1.49 -16.68 7.63
CA ILE A 165 1.98 -17.94 7.04
C ILE A 165 2.86 -17.65 5.81
N GLY A 166 2.40 -16.78 4.90
CA GLY A 166 3.13 -16.43 3.69
C GLY A 166 4.46 -15.74 3.97
N VAL A 167 4.52 -14.87 4.98
CA VAL A 167 5.75 -14.17 5.38
C VAL A 167 6.75 -15.14 6.00
N ILE A 168 6.30 -16.03 6.90
CA ILE A 168 7.18 -17.05 7.49
C ILE A 168 7.72 -17.99 6.40
N GLY A 169 6.86 -18.43 5.48
CA GLY A 169 7.28 -19.25 4.34
C GLY A 169 8.28 -18.51 3.44
N GLY A 170 8.05 -17.23 3.18
CA GLY A 170 8.95 -16.40 2.36
C GLY A 170 10.29 -16.14 3.04
N LEU A 171 10.30 -15.98 4.36
CA LEU A 171 11.51 -15.84 5.15
C LEU A 171 12.35 -17.13 5.11
N LYS A 172 11.72 -18.29 5.33
CA LYS A 172 12.39 -19.60 5.19
C LYS A 172 12.98 -19.80 3.80
N TYR A 173 12.26 -19.40 2.76
CA TYR A 173 12.77 -19.46 1.40
C TYR A 173 14.01 -18.57 1.20
N ILE A 174 13.99 -17.33 1.72
CA ILE A 174 15.13 -16.42 1.61
C ILE A 174 16.36 -16.98 2.35
N TYR A 175 16.17 -17.58 3.53
CA TYR A 175 17.27 -18.25 4.26
C TYR A 175 17.83 -19.43 3.49
N TRP A 176 16.96 -20.33 3.01
CA TRP A 176 17.37 -21.44 2.16
C TRP A 176 18.13 -20.98 0.91
N GLU A 177 17.67 -19.91 0.27
CA GLU A 177 18.34 -19.29 -0.88
C GLU A 177 19.74 -18.80 -0.51
N MET A 178 19.89 -18.09 0.61
CA MET A 178 21.18 -17.57 1.06
C MET A 178 22.20 -18.68 1.33
N GLU A 179 21.76 -19.86 1.75
CA GLU A 179 22.63 -21.02 1.99
C GLU A 179 22.99 -21.78 0.71
N HIS A 180 22.05 -21.93 -0.23
CA HIS A 180 22.20 -22.85 -1.37
C HIS A 180 22.55 -22.16 -2.69
N ILE A 181 22.24 -20.87 -2.84
CA ILE A 181 22.37 -20.14 -4.09
C ILE A 181 23.45 -19.06 -3.97
N SER A 182 24.60 -19.32 -4.60
CA SER A 182 25.75 -18.40 -4.63
C SER A 182 25.88 -17.60 -5.93
N TRP A 183 25.06 -17.90 -6.95
CA TRP A 183 25.13 -17.24 -8.25
C TRP A 183 24.29 -15.96 -8.29
N GLY A 184 24.67 -15.01 -9.14
CA GLY A 184 23.84 -13.83 -9.41
C GLY A 184 23.78 -12.78 -8.31
N SER A 185 24.72 -12.79 -7.35
CA SER A 185 24.89 -11.78 -6.29
C SER A 185 25.72 -10.55 -6.74
N GLY A 186 26.43 -10.65 -7.86
CA GLY A 186 27.25 -9.56 -8.42
C GLY A 186 26.49 -8.58 -9.31
N GLY A 187 27.05 -7.39 -9.49
CA GLY A 187 26.59 -6.41 -10.49
C GLY A 187 25.58 -5.36 -10.01
N ALA A 188 25.33 -5.27 -8.70
CA ALA A 188 24.55 -4.18 -8.14
C ALA A 188 25.25 -2.83 -8.38
N LYS A 189 24.50 -1.82 -8.82
CA LYS A 189 25.01 -0.46 -9.07
C LYS A 189 24.07 0.57 -8.45
N THR A 190 24.64 1.53 -7.73
CA THR A 190 23.90 2.69 -7.20
C THR A 190 24.39 3.94 -7.90
N ILE A 191 23.47 4.66 -8.54
CA ILE A 191 23.74 5.96 -9.16
C ILE A 191 23.16 7.02 -8.24
N GLU A 192 24.05 7.72 -7.55
CA GLU A 192 23.70 8.83 -6.66
C GLU A 192 23.70 10.15 -7.44
N PHE A 193 22.83 11.07 -7.01
CA PHE A 193 22.72 12.40 -7.61
C PHE A 193 23.27 13.47 -6.66
N PRO A 194 23.82 14.59 -7.20
CA PRO A 194 24.26 15.70 -6.37
C PRO A 194 23.11 16.27 -5.53
N LYS A 195 23.41 16.65 -4.27
CA LYS A 195 22.40 17.18 -3.33
C LYS A 195 21.58 18.34 -3.89
N GLY A 196 22.22 19.23 -4.66
CA GLY A 196 21.54 20.36 -5.30
C GLY A 196 20.52 19.93 -6.36
N LEU A 197 20.83 18.87 -7.11
CA LEU A 197 19.92 18.32 -8.11
C LEU A 197 18.73 17.61 -7.45
N ASN A 198 18.99 16.79 -6.42
CA ASN A 198 17.92 16.15 -5.64
C ASN A 198 16.98 17.19 -5.02
N PHE A 199 17.53 18.26 -4.43
CA PHE A 199 16.71 19.35 -3.90
C PHE A 199 15.86 20.02 -5.00
N LEU A 200 16.44 20.33 -6.16
CA LEU A 200 15.72 20.91 -7.30
C LEU A 200 14.58 19.99 -7.77
N LEU A 201 14.86 18.69 -7.93
CA LEU A 201 13.86 17.69 -8.32
C LEU A 201 12.72 17.61 -7.29
N GLY A 202 13.03 17.70 -6.00
CA GLY A 202 12.04 17.75 -4.93
C GLY A 202 11.12 18.98 -5.03
N ILE A 203 11.69 20.16 -5.29
CA ILE A 203 10.90 21.40 -5.49
C ILE A 203 10.04 21.32 -6.74
N VAL A 204 10.59 20.85 -7.86
CA VAL A 204 9.84 20.65 -9.11
C VAL A 204 8.67 19.68 -8.90
N ALA A 205 8.89 18.59 -8.16
CA ALA A 205 7.83 17.64 -7.84
C ALA A 205 6.75 18.24 -6.93
N ILE A 206 7.10 19.07 -5.95
CA ILE A 206 6.11 19.81 -5.14
C ILE A 206 5.27 20.72 -6.03
N VAL A 207 5.91 21.50 -6.90
CA VAL A 207 5.20 22.40 -7.82
C VAL A 207 4.28 21.63 -8.76
N ALA A 208 4.74 20.49 -9.30
CA ALA A 208 3.93 19.63 -10.15
C ALA A 208 2.71 19.04 -9.41
N LEU A 209 2.86 18.60 -8.16
CA LEU A 209 1.75 18.09 -7.35
C LEU A 209 0.74 19.20 -7.01
N ILE A 210 1.20 20.41 -6.67
CA ILE A 210 0.32 21.54 -6.40
C ILE A 210 -0.41 21.97 -7.68
N ALA A 211 0.30 22.09 -8.79
CA ALA A 211 -0.29 22.44 -10.08
C ALA A 211 -1.33 21.41 -10.52
N GLY A 212 -1.02 20.10 -10.42
CA GLY A 212 -1.99 19.05 -10.73
C GLY A 212 -3.21 19.09 -9.81
N THR A 213 -3.02 19.39 -8.51
CA THR A 213 -4.14 19.53 -7.56
C THR A 213 -5.03 20.71 -7.93
N TYR A 214 -4.43 21.83 -8.32
CA TYR A 214 -5.14 23.02 -8.76
C TYR A 214 -5.91 22.78 -10.08
N MET A 215 -5.31 22.03 -11.02
CA MET A 215 -5.99 21.64 -12.26
C MET A 215 -7.24 20.80 -12.01
N TYR A 216 -7.23 19.89 -11.04
CA TYR A 216 -8.44 19.16 -10.66
C TYR A 216 -9.46 20.08 -10.00
N SER A 217 -9.04 20.91 -9.04
CA SER A 217 -9.90 21.82 -8.29
C SER A 217 -10.58 22.89 -9.15
N GLY A 218 -10.01 23.24 -10.31
CA GLY A 218 -10.57 24.24 -11.23
C GLY A 218 -11.66 23.70 -12.17
N ASN A 219 -12.01 22.42 -12.12
CA ASN A 219 -13.10 21.88 -12.94
C ASN A 219 -14.45 22.14 -12.26
N GLU A 220 -15.21 23.09 -12.79
CA GLU A 220 -16.57 23.42 -12.32
C GLU A 220 -17.64 22.46 -12.84
N ASP A 221 -17.34 21.69 -13.90
CA ASP A 221 -18.30 20.83 -14.60
C ASP A 221 -18.59 19.50 -13.88
N SER A 222 -17.74 19.07 -12.94
CA SER A 222 -17.89 17.76 -12.27
C SER A 222 -17.30 17.73 -10.87
N ASP A 223 -18.16 17.56 -9.86
CA ASP A 223 -17.77 17.37 -8.46
C ASP A 223 -16.82 16.18 -8.26
N TYR A 224 -16.97 15.13 -9.08
CA TYR A 224 -16.06 13.98 -9.07
C TYR A 224 -14.63 14.39 -9.40
N ILE A 225 -14.44 15.17 -10.47
CA ILE A 225 -13.11 15.59 -10.93
C ILE A 225 -12.50 16.58 -9.93
N ALA A 226 -13.28 17.52 -9.40
CA ALA A 226 -12.83 18.43 -8.35
C ALA A 226 -12.34 17.67 -7.10
N SER A 227 -13.02 16.58 -6.72
CA SER A 227 -12.62 15.74 -5.58
C SER A 227 -11.25 15.05 -5.77
N LEU A 228 -10.79 14.83 -7.01
CA LEU A 228 -9.50 14.20 -7.27
C LEU A 228 -8.32 15.02 -6.74
N GLY A 229 -8.47 16.35 -6.68
CA GLY A 229 -7.44 17.23 -6.12
C GLY A 229 -7.13 16.90 -4.66
N GLY A 230 -8.15 16.78 -3.82
CA GLY A 230 -7.97 16.42 -2.41
C GLY A 230 -7.45 14.99 -2.23
N LEU A 231 -7.88 14.04 -3.07
CA LEU A 231 -7.32 12.68 -3.07
C LEU A 231 -5.82 12.69 -3.36
N MET A 232 -5.38 13.45 -4.36
CA MET A 232 -3.97 13.53 -4.75
C MET A 232 -3.12 14.17 -3.64
N LEU A 233 -3.58 15.25 -3.02
CA LEU A 233 -2.86 15.95 -1.96
C LEU A 233 -2.71 15.07 -0.71
N ILE A 234 -3.80 14.45 -0.24
CA ILE A 234 -3.76 13.60 0.94
C ILE A 234 -2.94 12.34 0.66
N ALA A 235 -3.08 11.73 -0.52
CA ALA A 235 -2.25 10.59 -0.91
C ALA A 235 -0.76 10.94 -0.95
N SER A 236 -0.40 12.14 -1.41
CA SER A 236 0.97 12.65 -1.37
C SER A 236 1.48 12.78 0.06
N ALA A 237 0.66 13.26 1.00
CA ALA A 237 1.03 13.33 2.41
C ALA A 237 1.26 11.93 3.03
N ILE A 238 0.44 10.94 2.67
CA ILE A 238 0.64 9.54 3.08
C ILE A 238 1.97 9.01 2.52
N GLY A 239 2.21 9.16 1.22
CA GLY A 239 3.44 8.72 0.56
C GLY A 239 4.69 9.35 1.18
N TYR A 240 4.65 10.66 1.45
CA TYR A 240 5.72 11.38 2.13
C TYR A 240 5.99 10.81 3.53
N SER A 241 4.94 10.62 4.34
CA SER A 241 5.06 10.11 5.71
C SER A 241 5.63 8.69 5.74
N MET A 242 5.17 7.83 4.82
CA MET A 242 5.63 6.45 4.71
C MET A 242 7.08 6.34 4.27
N GLN A 243 7.54 7.20 3.35
CA GLN A 243 8.95 7.25 2.95
C GLN A 243 9.84 7.73 4.11
N ARG A 244 9.49 8.86 4.77
CA ARG A 244 10.29 9.39 5.91
C ARG A 244 10.38 8.43 7.09
N GLY A 245 9.28 7.72 7.40
CA GLY A 245 9.25 6.76 8.50
C GLY A 245 9.68 5.35 8.12
N ARG A 246 10.07 5.12 6.85
CA ARG A 246 10.29 3.79 6.25
C ARG A 246 9.18 2.79 6.61
N TRP A 247 7.96 3.28 6.76
CA TRP A 247 6.88 2.55 7.38
C TRP A 247 6.33 1.52 6.40
N CYS A 248 6.69 0.25 6.61
CA CYS A 248 6.39 -0.83 5.70
C CYS A 248 5.65 -1.95 6.44
N MET A 249 4.39 -2.18 6.09
CA MET A 249 3.56 -3.16 6.80
C MET A 249 4.15 -4.57 6.75
N ILE A 250 4.82 -4.97 5.67
CA ILE A 250 5.46 -6.31 5.61
C ILE A 250 6.56 -6.47 6.66
N GLN A 251 7.27 -5.40 7.02
CA GLN A 251 8.26 -5.45 8.10
C GLN A 251 7.59 -5.74 9.44
N GLY A 252 6.37 -5.24 9.68
CA GLY A 252 5.58 -5.58 10.86
C GLY A 252 5.24 -7.07 10.98
N PHE A 253 5.23 -7.81 9.87
CA PHE A 253 5.06 -9.27 9.89
C PHE A 253 6.39 -10.03 9.90
N ARG A 254 7.40 -9.50 9.21
CA ARG A 254 8.71 -10.15 9.04
C ARG A 254 9.61 -10.00 10.24
N GLU A 255 9.82 -8.77 10.72
CA GLU A 255 10.83 -8.47 11.75
C GLU A 255 10.63 -9.23 13.07
N PRO A 256 9.39 -9.45 13.57
CA PRO A 256 9.19 -10.29 14.74
C PRO A 256 9.76 -11.71 14.58
N HIS A 257 9.74 -12.25 13.36
CA HIS A 257 10.21 -13.61 13.06
C HIS A 257 11.66 -13.65 12.55
N MET A 258 12.24 -12.52 12.20
CA MET A 258 13.61 -12.42 11.64
C MET A 258 14.63 -11.87 12.64
N THR A 259 14.31 -10.75 13.28
CA THR A 259 15.23 -10.00 14.15
C THR A 259 14.73 -9.86 15.58
N GLY A 260 13.47 -10.21 15.84
CA GLY A 260 12.78 -9.96 17.11
C GLY A 260 12.32 -8.51 17.29
N ASN A 261 12.67 -7.58 16.38
CA ASN A 261 12.24 -6.19 16.49
C ASN A 261 10.75 -6.02 16.16
N CYS A 262 10.01 -5.52 17.12
CA CYS A 262 8.56 -5.48 17.07
C CYS A 262 7.99 -4.07 16.86
N THR A 263 8.85 -3.06 16.73
CA THR A 263 8.49 -1.65 16.63
C THR A 263 7.48 -1.37 15.51
N MET A 264 7.68 -1.95 14.31
CA MET A 264 6.78 -1.74 13.17
C MET A 264 5.44 -2.44 13.36
N ALA A 265 5.42 -3.64 13.92
CA ALA A 265 4.18 -4.38 14.18
C ALA A 265 3.28 -3.63 15.16
N LYS A 266 3.88 -3.14 16.26
CA LYS A 266 3.19 -2.31 17.28
C LYS A 266 2.62 -1.03 16.67
N SER A 267 3.39 -0.35 15.81
CA SER A 267 2.93 0.85 15.09
C SER A 267 1.76 0.55 14.14
N VAL A 268 1.82 -0.56 13.39
CA VAL A 268 0.74 -0.97 12.47
C VAL A 268 -0.55 -1.29 13.24
N ALA A 269 -0.46 -2.02 14.35
CA ALA A 269 -1.62 -2.34 15.18
C ALA A 269 -2.28 -1.07 15.74
N LEU A 270 -1.50 -0.12 16.27
CA LEU A 270 -2.01 1.16 16.75
C LEU A 270 -2.68 1.96 15.62
N SER A 271 -2.04 1.99 14.45
CA SER A 271 -2.55 2.71 13.28
C SER A 271 -3.90 2.16 12.80
N ILE A 272 -4.06 0.82 12.75
CA ILE A 272 -5.34 0.18 12.39
C ILE A 272 -6.43 0.53 13.41
N PHE A 273 -6.12 0.52 14.70
CA PHE A 273 -7.10 0.86 15.74
C PHE A 273 -7.63 2.28 15.57
N ILE A 274 -6.75 3.25 15.31
CA ILE A 274 -7.13 4.65 15.07
C ILE A 274 -8.01 4.75 13.82
N VAL A 275 -7.63 4.08 12.72
CA VAL A 275 -8.45 4.06 11.49
C VAL A 275 -9.81 3.41 11.74
N ALA A 276 -9.88 2.32 12.50
CA ALA A 276 -11.14 1.65 12.83
C ALA A 276 -12.09 2.56 13.61
N LEU A 277 -11.56 3.31 14.59
CA LEU A 277 -12.33 4.32 15.32
C LEU A 277 -12.82 5.44 14.39
N GLY A 278 -11.92 5.99 13.56
CA GLY A 278 -12.26 7.04 12.61
C GLY A 278 -13.30 6.59 11.59
N ALA A 279 -13.16 5.39 11.03
CA ALA A 279 -14.11 4.80 10.10
C ALA A 279 -15.45 4.50 10.75
N ALA A 280 -15.47 4.02 12.00
CA ALA A 280 -16.71 3.84 12.74
C ALA A 280 -17.44 5.17 12.93
N VAL A 281 -16.74 6.24 13.31
CA VAL A 281 -17.32 7.58 13.43
C VAL A 281 -17.83 8.11 12.09
N LEU A 282 -17.05 7.96 11.02
CA LEU A 282 -17.45 8.44 9.69
C LEU A 282 -18.66 7.66 9.14
N LYS A 283 -18.68 6.33 9.27
CA LYS A 283 -19.77 5.48 8.76
C LYS A 283 -21.02 5.51 9.65
N TYR A 284 -20.88 5.78 10.95
CA TYR A 284 -22.00 5.95 11.87
C TYR A 284 -22.58 7.38 11.85
N GLY A 285 -21.71 8.39 11.81
CA GLY A 285 -22.03 9.80 12.07
C GLY A 285 -22.17 10.69 10.83
N VAL A 286 -21.84 10.21 9.62
CA VAL A 286 -22.05 10.95 8.37
C VAL A 286 -23.16 10.29 7.53
N PRO A 287 -24.42 10.27 8.00
CA PRO A 287 -25.53 9.92 7.14
C PRO A 287 -25.70 11.06 6.12
N VAL A 288 -25.79 10.68 4.83
CA VAL A 288 -26.47 11.44 3.77
C VAL A 288 -25.92 12.86 3.55
N ARG A 289 -25.02 13.02 2.55
CA ARG A 289 -25.01 14.31 1.84
C ARG A 289 -26.41 14.47 1.24
N LEU A 290 -26.98 15.67 1.37
CA LEU A 290 -28.24 16.08 0.72
C LEU A 290 -28.37 15.37 -0.63
N ASP A 291 -29.44 14.59 -0.78
CA ASP A 291 -29.75 13.68 -1.91
C ASP A 291 -29.17 12.25 -1.87
N GLY A 292 -29.40 11.54 -0.75
CA GLY A 292 -29.83 10.14 -0.80
C GLY A 292 -28.77 9.03 -0.79
N ASP A 293 -27.50 9.32 -1.06
CA ASP A 293 -26.44 8.29 -0.99
C ASP A 293 -25.48 8.49 0.22
N PRO A 294 -25.09 7.42 0.93
CA PRO A 294 -24.08 7.52 1.99
C PRO A 294 -22.74 7.96 1.40
N VAL A 295 -22.09 8.94 2.04
CA VAL A 295 -20.78 9.49 1.63
C VAL A 295 -19.70 8.40 1.47
N LEU A 296 -19.87 7.27 2.15
CA LEU A 296 -19.09 6.06 1.98
C LEU A 296 -20.07 4.89 1.75
N ALA A 297 -20.05 4.30 0.55
CA ALA A 297 -20.73 3.02 0.33
C ALA A 297 -20.22 2.01 1.39
N PRO A 298 -21.11 1.37 2.18
CA PRO A 298 -20.71 0.41 3.21
C PRO A 298 -19.79 -0.70 2.69
N MET A 299 -19.89 -1.01 1.39
CA MET A 299 -19.11 -2.03 0.68
C MET A 299 -17.68 -1.59 0.25
N ASN A 300 -17.28 -0.33 0.42
CA ASN A 300 -15.91 0.09 0.10
C ASN A 300 -14.91 -0.65 1.01
N TYR A 301 -14.07 -1.51 0.42
CA TYR A 301 -13.18 -2.46 1.10
C TYR A 301 -13.91 -3.49 1.99
N VAL A 302 -15.15 -3.86 1.64
CA VAL A 302 -15.79 -5.09 2.13
C VAL A 302 -15.88 -6.02 0.92
N ARG A 303 -14.90 -6.91 0.78
CA ARG A 303 -14.83 -7.86 -0.34
C ARG A 303 -15.39 -9.21 0.08
N GLY A 304 -15.89 -9.97 -0.89
CA GLY A 304 -16.48 -11.31 -0.69
C GLY A 304 -15.43 -12.39 -0.42
N THR A 305 -14.32 -12.05 0.25
CA THR A 305 -13.15 -12.92 0.41
C THR A 305 -12.97 -13.41 1.84
N PHE A 306 -13.94 -13.16 2.73
CA PHE A 306 -13.91 -13.72 4.09
C PHE A 306 -14.11 -15.24 4.03
N GLY A 307 -13.03 -15.98 4.30
CA GLY A 307 -12.96 -17.43 4.13
C GLY A 307 -11.61 -17.86 3.58
N TRP A 308 -11.60 -18.87 2.74
CA TRP A 308 -10.37 -19.42 2.17
C TRP A 308 -9.71 -18.47 1.16
N GLY A 309 -10.46 -17.68 0.39
CA GLY A 309 -9.90 -16.75 -0.60
C GLY A 309 -9.00 -15.70 0.06
N GLY A 310 -9.43 -15.14 1.19
CA GLY A 310 -8.63 -14.24 2.02
C GLY A 310 -7.36 -14.90 2.56
N VAL A 311 -7.46 -16.13 3.08
CA VAL A 311 -6.29 -16.85 3.65
C VAL A 311 -5.29 -17.24 2.55
N VAL A 312 -5.74 -17.92 1.50
CA VAL A 312 -4.88 -18.37 0.39
C VAL A 312 -4.30 -17.16 -0.33
N GLY A 313 -5.11 -16.13 -0.59
CA GLY A 313 -4.63 -14.87 -1.16
C GLY A 313 -3.57 -14.20 -0.29
N GLY A 314 -3.78 -14.18 1.03
CA GLY A 314 -2.79 -13.69 2.01
C GLY A 314 -1.48 -14.47 1.99
N ILE A 315 -1.52 -15.80 1.87
CA ILE A 315 -0.31 -16.65 1.78
C ILE A 315 0.48 -16.33 0.53
N VAL A 316 -0.18 -16.37 -0.64
CA VAL A 316 0.46 -16.12 -1.95
C VAL A 316 1.01 -14.69 -2.01
N PHE A 317 0.23 -13.71 -1.53
CA PHE A 317 0.67 -12.31 -1.46
C PHE A 317 1.85 -12.13 -0.50
N GLY A 318 1.81 -12.76 0.68
CA GLY A 318 2.88 -12.69 1.69
C GLY A 318 4.21 -13.23 1.17
N LEU A 319 4.18 -14.37 0.47
CA LEU A 319 5.34 -14.94 -0.21
C LEU A 319 5.90 -13.97 -1.26
N GLY A 320 5.05 -13.45 -2.14
CA GLY A 320 5.46 -12.47 -3.15
C GLY A 320 6.04 -11.20 -2.55
N ALA A 321 5.42 -10.66 -1.49
CA ALA A 321 5.88 -9.45 -0.81
C ALA A 321 7.26 -9.63 -0.14
N MET A 322 7.53 -10.82 0.41
CA MET A 322 8.85 -11.17 0.94
C MET A 322 9.92 -11.21 -0.16
N LEU A 323 9.63 -11.86 -1.29
CA LEU A 323 10.54 -11.93 -2.44
C LEU A 323 10.78 -10.56 -3.08
N ALA A 324 9.76 -9.71 -3.16
CA ALA A 324 9.90 -8.33 -3.63
C ALA A 324 10.75 -7.48 -2.67
N GLY A 325 10.72 -7.79 -1.37
CA GLY A 325 11.29 -6.96 -0.32
C GLY A 325 10.40 -5.77 0.05
N GLY A 326 9.11 -5.77 -0.30
CA GLY A 326 8.15 -4.71 -0.01
C GLY A 326 6.70 -5.16 -0.21
N CYS A 327 5.77 -4.59 0.55
CA CYS A 327 4.32 -4.76 0.31
C CYS A 327 3.83 -3.82 -0.81
N GLY A 328 2.57 -3.91 -1.24
CA GLY A 328 2.06 -3.10 -2.36
C GLY A 328 2.24 -1.57 -2.22
N THR A 329 2.15 -1.01 -1.02
CA THR A 329 2.48 0.42 -0.79
C THR A 329 3.98 0.62 -0.58
N GLY A 330 4.64 -0.36 0.05
CA GLY A 330 6.09 -0.49 0.15
C GLY A 330 6.79 -0.38 -1.20
N THR A 331 6.22 -1.02 -2.23
CA THR A 331 6.75 -0.99 -3.59
C THR A 331 6.57 0.38 -4.22
N LEU A 332 5.41 1.04 -4.03
CA LEU A 332 5.13 2.36 -4.60
C LEU A 332 6.02 3.47 -4.05
N TRP A 333 6.23 3.57 -2.73
CA TRP A 333 7.06 4.67 -2.22
C TRP A 333 8.55 4.46 -2.54
N ARG A 334 9.02 3.20 -2.60
CA ARG A 334 10.38 2.86 -3.00
C ARG A 334 10.64 2.96 -4.50
N VAL A 335 9.59 2.86 -5.34
CA VAL A 335 9.65 3.29 -6.74
C VAL A 335 10.02 4.77 -6.78
N GLY A 336 9.41 5.59 -5.93
CA GLY A 336 9.76 6.99 -5.72
C GLY A 336 11.18 7.24 -5.18
N GLU A 337 11.83 6.25 -4.57
CA GLU A 337 13.24 6.36 -4.15
C GLU A 337 14.26 5.99 -5.23
N GLY A 338 13.80 5.42 -6.35
CA GLY A 338 14.66 4.94 -7.45
C GLY A 338 15.08 3.47 -7.35
N GLN A 339 14.35 2.63 -6.62
CA GLN A 339 14.66 1.19 -6.53
C GLN A 339 14.20 0.43 -7.80
N VAL A 340 15.15 0.08 -8.68
CA VAL A 340 14.86 -0.53 -9.99
C VAL A 340 14.21 -1.91 -9.86
N LYS A 341 14.53 -2.67 -8.80
CA LYS A 341 13.84 -3.94 -8.49
C LYS A 341 12.32 -3.74 -8.46
N LEU A 342 11.86 -2.65 -7.84
CA LEU A 342 10.44 -2.39 -7.63
C LEU A 342 9.79 -1.71 -8.84
N TRP A 343 10.59 -1.07 -9.69
CA TRP A 343 10.14 -0.63 -11.02
C TRP A 343 9.76 -1.82 -11.91
N ILE A 344 10.32 -3.01 -11.66
CA ILE A 344 9.95 -4.26 -12.34
C ILE A 344 8.75 -4.92 -11.64
N VAL A 345 8.75 -4.98 -10.30
CA VAL A 345 7.64 -5.60 -9.54
C VAL A 345 6.31 -4.92 -9.84
N VAL A 346 6.24 -3.59 -9.87
CA VAL A 346 4.96 -2.86 -9.99
C VAL A 346 4.21 -3.15 -11.30
N PRO A 347 4.82 -3.06 -12.50
CA PRO A 347 4.14 -3.42 -13.74
C PRO A 347 3.69 -4.89 -13.79
N ILE A 348 4.54 -5.83 -13.36
CA ILE A 348 4.18 -7.27 -13.36
C ILE A 348 3.06 -7.56 -12.37
N PHE A 349 3.11 -6.92 -11.20
CA PHE A 349 2.03 -6.95 -10.22
C PHE A 349 0.73 -6.41 -10.82
N GLY A 350 0.78 -5.27 -11.51
CA GLY A 350 -0.38 -4.67 -12.19
C GLY A 350 -0.99 -5.57 -13.25
N ILE A 351 -0.18 -6.08 -14.18
CA ILE A 351 -0.61 -6.98 -15.25
C ILE A 351 -1.26 -8.25 -14.67
N THR A 352 -0.56 -8.90 -13.74
CA THR A 352 -1.06 -10.16 -13.16
C THR A 352 -2.33 -9.92 -12.35
N ASN A 353 -2.40 -8.86 -11.55
CA ASN A 353 -3.61 -8.55 -10.80
C ASN A 353 -4.80 -8.21 -11.72
N SER A 354 -4.53 -7.47 -12.79
CA SER A 354 -5.52 -7.12 -13.81
C SER A 354 -6.11 -8.38 -14.45
N ILE A 355 -5.26 -9.28 -14.98
CA ILE A 355 -5.70 -10.52 -15.62
C ILE A 355 -6.50 -11.39 -14.66
N MET A 356 -5.99 -11.58 -13.44
CA MET A 356 -6.67 -12.41 -12.44
C MET A 356 -8.02 -11.83 -12.01
N THR A 357 -8.10 -10.50 -11.88
CA THR A 357 -9.37 -9.85 -11.52
C THR A 357 -10.38 -9.92 -12.66
N ALA A 358 -9.93 -9.73 -13.91
CA ALA A 358 -10.80 -9.88 -15.08
C ALA A 358 -11.36 -11.31 -15.17
N TRP A 359 -10.49 -12.31 -14.99
CA TRP A 359 -10.90 -13.71 -14.98
C TRP A 359 -11.88 -14.06 -13.84
N PHE A 360 -11.66 -13.54 -12.63
CA PHE A 360 -12.58 -13.76 -11.51
C PHE A 360 -13.93 -13.09 -11.70
N ASN A 361 -13.97 -11.93 -12.36
CA ASN A 361 -15.22 -11.25 -12.69
C ASN A 361 -15.99 -12.01 -13.78
N ASP A 362 -15.31 -12.48 -14.83
CA ASP A 362 -15.89 -13.27 -15.92
C ASP A 362 -16.50 -14.58 -15.43
N MET A 363 -15.83 -15.23 -14.46
CA MET A 363 -16.32 -16.45 -13.83
C MET A 363 -17.28 -16.21 -12.65
N GLU A 364 -17.65 -14.95 -12.37
CA GLU A 364 -18.53 -14.53 -11.26
C GLU A 364 -18.14 -15.08 -9.87
N PHE A 365 -16.85 -15.39 -9.64
CA PHE A 365 -16.37 -16.07 -8.43
C PHE A 365 -16.68 -15.32 -7.11
N GLU A 366 -16.73 -13.99 -7.15
CA GLU A 366 -17.09 -13.18 -5.98
C GLU A 366 -18.61 -13.21 -5.72
N ALA A 367 -19.42 -13.21 -6.78
CA ALA A 367 -20.88 -13.25 -6.69
C ALA A 367 -21.41 -14.64 -6.28
N ASP A 368 -20.79 -15.69 -6.80
CA ASP A 368 -21.08 -17.09 -6.44
C ASP A 368 -20.61 -17.46 -5.03
N GLY A 369 -19.90 -16.55 -4.34
CA GLY A 369 -19.35 -16.78 -3.01
C GLY A 369 -18.22 -17.83 -3.02
N VAL A 370 -17.64 -18.12 -4.18
CA VAL A 370 -16.54 -19.09 -4.32
C VAL A 370 -15.35 -18.62 -3.52
N LEU A 371 -15.01 -17.33 -3.53
CA LEU A 371 -13.86 -16.77 -2.79
C LEU A 371 -14.12 -16.60 -1.29
N GLY A 372 -15.37 -16.66 -0.84
CA GLY A 372 -15.77 -16.43 0.54
C GLY A 372 -17.09 -15.67 0.66
N LYS A 373 -17.30 -15.03 1.81
CA LYS A 373 -18.52 -14.28 2.11
C LYS A 373 -18.24 -12.79 2.30
N TYR A 374 -19.25 -11.97 2.00
CA TYR A 374 -19.28 -10.56 2.40
C TYR A 374 -19.68 -10.48 3.86
N VAL A 375 -18.76 -10.06 4.71
CA VAL A 375 -19.03 -9.89 6.15
C VAL A 375 -18.57 -8.50 6.59
N TYR A 376 -19.56 -7.62 6.76
CA TYR A 376 -19.40 -6.33 7.42
C TYR A 376 -19.74 -6.52 8.90
N LEU A 377 -18.77 -6.31 9.79
CA LEU A 377 -18.92 -6.63 11.21
C LEU A 377 -20.09 -5.86 11.87
N PRO A 378 -20.32 -4.57 11.57
CA PRO A 378 -21.40 -3.82 12.21
C PRO A 378 -22.80 -4.37 11.92
N ASP A 379 -23.02 -5.02 10.79
CA ASP A 379 -24.32 -5.64 10.48
C ASP A 379 -24.59 -6.88 11.32
N VAL A 380 -23.54 -7.56 11.80
CA VAL A 380 -23.64 -8.81 12.57
C VAL A 380 -23.70 -8.54 14.08
N MET A 381 -22.89 -7.58 14.57
CA MET A 381 -22.68 -7.37 16.02
C MET A 381 -22.74 -5.90 16.45
N GLY A 382 -23.15 -4.99 15.55
CA GLY A 382 -23.15 -3.54 15.78
C GLY A 382 -21.75 -2.92 15.79
N TYR A 383 -21.69 -1.59 15.72
CA TYR A 383 -20.42 -0.84 15.75
C TYR A 383 -19.63 -1.10 17.05
N GLY A 384 -20.30 -1.15 18.21
CA GLY A 384 -19.66 -1.41 19.50
C GLY A 384 -19.00 -2.79 19.58
N GLY A 385 -19.73 -3.85 19.19
CA GLY A 385 -19.19 -5.21 19.14
C GLY A 385 -18.03 -5.35 18.15
N SER A 386 -18.16 -4.71 16.99
CA SER A 386 -17.13 -4.71 15.95
C SER A 386 -15.82 -4.08 16.43
N LEU A 387 -15.92 -2.91 17.06
CA LEU A 387 -14.76 -2.20 17.62
C LEU A 387 -14.13 -2.99 18.77
N PHE A 388 -14.92 -3.63 19.62
CA PHE A 388 -14.41 -4.49 20.68
C PHE A 388 -13.63 -5.68 20.11
N LEU A 389 -14.17 -6.37 19.09
CA LEU A 389 -13.50 -7.49 18.44
C LEU A 389 -12.17 -7.06 17.82
N ILE A 390 -12.16 -5.94 17.09
CA ILE A 390 -10.94 -5.39 16.48
C ILE A 390 -9.93 -5.01 17.56
N ALA A 391 -10.34 -4.32 18.62
CA ALA A 391 -9.47 -3.95 19.73
C ALA A 391 -8.87 -5.17 20.43
N ALA A 392 -9.69 -6.19 20.71
CA ALA A 392 -9.24 -7.44 21.33
C ALA A 392 -8.25 -8.19 20.43
N PHE A 393 -8.51 -8.26 19.13
CA PHE A 393 -7.59 -8.86 18.17
C PHE A 393 -6.26 -8.11 18.07
N LEU A 394 -6.29 -6.78 17.97
CA LEU A 394 -5.08 -5.96 17.89
C LEU A 394 -4.27 -5.99 19.18
N LEU A 395 -4.94 -6.04 20.34
CA LEU A 395 -4.29 -6.21 21.63
C LEU A 395 -3.64 -7.59 21.75
N PHE A 396 -4.34 -8.65 21.32
CA PHE A 396 -3.78 -9.99 21.23
C PHE A 396 -2.53 -10.02 20.35
N TRP A 397 -2.59 -9.40 19.16
CA TRP A 397 -1.45 -9.32 18.26
C TRP A 397 -0.29 -8.52 18.87
N TYR A 398 -0.58 -7.38 19.50
CA TYR A 398 0.40 -6.55 20.20
C TYR A 398 1.12 -7.36 21.29
N ILE A 399 0.36 -8.00 22.19
CA ILE A 399 0.91 -8.78 23.31
C ILE A 399 1.73 -9.97 22.78
N THR A 400 1.26 -10.67 21.75
CA THR A 400 1.98 -11.82 21.17
C THR A 400 3.34 -11.39 20.64
N VAL A 401 3.38 -10.25 19.95
CA VAL A 401 4.59 -9.74 19.34
C VAL A 401 5.54 -9.14 20.39
N ASP A 402 5.01 -8.45 21.39
CA ASP A 402 5.77 -7.94 22.55
C ASP A 402 6.40 -9.08 23.37
N TRP A 403 5.63 -10.13 23.67
CA TRP A 403 6.13 -11.34 24.30
C TRP A 403 7.24 -12.02 23.47
N ASN A 404 7.14 -11.97 22.14
CA ASN A 404 8.15 -12.52 21.26
C ASN A 404 9.45 -11.68 21.24
N GLU A 405 9.36 -10.36 21.39
CA GLU A 405 10.53 -9.47 21.51
C GLU A 405 11.40 -9.84 22.73
N GLU A 406 10.78 -10.25 23.84
CA GLU A 406 11.49 -10.69 25.04
C GLU A 406 11.92 -12.16 24.98
N SER A 407 11.07 -13.04 24.44
CA SER A 407 11.29 -14.49 24.48
C SER A 407 12.08 -15.05 23.31
N ASN A 408 12.14 -14.34 22.17
CA ASN A 408 12.77 -14.76 20.92
C ASN A 408 12.29 -16.13 20.38
N LYS A 409 11.11 -16.61 20.81
CA LYS A 409 10.64 -17.98 20.51
C LYS A 409 10.03 -18.15 19.11
N LEU A 410 9.56 -17.08 18.48
CA LEU A 410 8.99 -17.11 17.12
C LEU A 410 10.02 -16.73 16.05
N ILE A 411 11.29 -16.55 16.43
CA ILE A 411 12.36 -16.31 15.46
C ILE A 411 12.58 -17.59 14.66
N VAL A 412 12.58 -17.46 13.34
CA VAL A 412 12.93 -18.55 12.44
C VAL A 412 14.44 -18.67 12.44
N GLU A 413 14.96 -19.81 12.86
CA GLU A 413 16.39 -20.11 12.78
C GLU A 413 16.82 -20.20 11.31
N MET A 414 17.98 -19.61 10.99
CA MET A 414 18.62 -19.74 9.68
C MET A 414 19.16 -21.16 9.52
#